data_AF-A0A0W4ZG31-F1
#
_entry.id   AF-A0A0W4ZG31-F1
#
_cell.length_a   1.000
_cell.length_b   1.000
_cell.length_c   1.000
_cell.angle_alpha   90.00
_cell.angle_beta   90.00
_cell.angle_gamma   90.00
#
_symmetry.space_group_name_H-M   'P 1'
#
loop_
_entity.id
_entity.type
_entity.pdbx_description
1 polymer ?
#
loop_
_entity_poly.entity_id
_entity_poly.type
_entity_poly.pdbx_seq_one_letter_code
_entity_poly.pdbx_strand_id
1 'polypeptide(L)'
;MTKPQHTLRHWIPPKLTPILSLTNTSRVRRIIDFYARLPRSSTPTVLSSYEWLETYTKKYFTGRGKGQPILHAIGGIILFGYFMG
;
A
#
# COMPACT_ATOMS: atom_id res chain seq x y z
N MET A 1 -21.51 42.57 27.62
CA MET A 1 -20.54 41.47 27.78
C MET A 1 -20.65 40.56 26.57
N THR A 2 -19.52 40.23 25.96
CA THR A 2 -19.31 39.73 24.60
C THR A 2 -19.52 38.22 24.43
N LYS A 3 -19.96 37.79 23.24
CA LYS A 3 -19.21 36.81 22.42
C LYS A 3 -19.75 36.69 20.98
N PRO A 4 -19.07 37.25 19.96
CA PRO A 4 -19.27 36.84 18.58
C PRO A 4 -18.52 35.53 18.37
N GLN A 5 -19.24 34.42 18.27
CA GLN A 5 -18.64 33.10 18.05
C GLN A 5 -18.58 32.80 16.54
N HIS A 6 -17.38 33.01 16.00
CA HIS A 6 -16.77 32.25 14.89
C HIS A 6 -17.34 32.40 13.46
N THR A 7 -16.98 33.51 12.81
CA THR A 7 -16.84 33.64 11.34
C THR A 7 -15.59 32.92 10.83
N LEU A 8 -15.43 31.62 11.14
CA LEU A 8 -14.31 30.79 10.64
C LEU A 8 -14.79 29.50 9.95
N ARG A 9 -16.06 29.45 9.54
CA ARG A 9 -16.64 28.29 8.81
C ARG A 9 -16.56 28.43 7.28
N HIS A 10 -16.08 29.57 6.76
CA HIS A 10 -16.12 29.91 5.33
C HIS A 10 -14.78 29.80 4.59
N TRP A 11 -13.78 29.11 5.15
CA TRP A 11 -12.44 29.01 4.53
C TRP A 11 -11.92 27.59 4.29
N ILE A 12 -12.75 26.58 4.52
CA ILE A 12 -12.49 25.25 3.97
C ILE A 12 -13.28 25.19 2.66
N PRO A 13 -12.61 25.29 1.48
CA PRO A 13 -13.33 25.05 0.24
C PRO A 13 -13.97 23.66 0.34
N PRO A 14 -15.28 23.51 0.06
CA PRO A 14 -15.90 22.19 0.03
C PRO A 14 -15.09 21.34 -0.94
N LYS A 15 -14.85 20.07 -0.58
CA LYS A 15 -14.09 19.14 -1.41
C LYS A 15 -14.59 19.26 -2.85
N LEU A 16 -13.77 19.86 -3.71
CA LEU A 16 -14.03 19.95 -5.14
C LEU A 16 -13.90 18.52 -5.67
N THR A 17 -14.99 17.75 -5.59
CA THR A 17 -15.17 16.64 -6.52
C THR A 17 -15.08 17.28 -7.90
N PRO A 18 -14.20 16.83 -8.81
CA PRO A 18 -14.04 17.46 -10.12
C PRO A 18 -15.43 17.57 -10.74
N ILE A 19 -15.83 18.82 -10.96
CA ILE A 19 -17.18 19.25 -11.28
C ILE A 19 -17.43 18.97 -12.76
N LEU A 20 -17.25 17.72 -13.18
CA LEU A 20 -17.79 17.28 -14.45
C LEU A 20 -19.21 16.83 -14.17
N SER A 21 -20.14 17.80 -14.20
CA SER A 21 -21.57 17.57 -14.37
C SER A 21 -21.80 16.95 -15.75
N LEU A 22 -21.30 15.74 -15.92
CA LEU A 22 -21.51 14.98 -17.12
C LEU A 22 -22.71 14.11 -16.82
N THR A 23 -23.80 14.34 -17.53
CA THR A 23 -25.00 13.48 -17.63
C THR A 23 -24.64 12.00 -17.87
N ASN A 24 -23.38 11.71 -18.17
CA ASN A 24 -22.78 10.42 -18.42
C ASN A 24 -21.61 10.10 -17.46
N THR A 25 -21.70 10.40 -16.15
CA THR A 25 -20.66 10.09 -15.14
C THR A 25 -20.22 8.62 -15.17
N SER A 26 -21.16 7.70 -15.39
CA SER A 26 -20.90 6.27 -15.50
C SER A 26 -20.09 5.89 -16.76
N ARG A 27 -20.34 6.56 -17.89
CA ARG A 27 -19.60 6.34 -19.15
C ARG A 27 -18.18 6.85 -19.04
N VAL A 28 -17.98 8.05 -18.50
CA VAL A 28 -16.63 8.61 -18.34
C VAL A 28 -15.82 7.85 -17.29
N ARG A 29 -16.44 7.41 -16.18
CA ARG A 29 -15.75 6.53 -15.22
C ARG A 29 -15.32 5.22 -15.86
N ARG A 30 -16.15 4.59 -16.70
CA ARG A 30 -15.79 3.36 -17.42
C ARG A 30 -14.62 3.56 -18.39
N ILE A 31 -14.55 4.69 -19.08
CA ILE A 31 -13.44 5.01 -19.99
C ILE A 31 -12.15 5.22 -19.17
N ILE A 32 -12.20 5.98 -18.09
CA ILE A 32 -11.05 6.19 -17.19
C ILE A 32 -10.61 4.86 -16.58
N ASP A 33 -11.55 4.06 -16.07
CA ASP A 33 -11.28 2.74 -15.49
C ASP A 33 -10.69 1.79 -16.54
N PHE A 34 -11.14 1.85 -17.79
CA PHE A 34 -10.60 1.06 -18.89
C PHE A 34 -9.13 1.40 -19.14
N TYR A 35 -8.77 2.67 -19.25
CA TYR A 35 -7.37 3.09 -19.43
C TYR A 35 -6.52 2.89 -18.19
N ALA A 36 -7.10 2.98 -16.99
CA ALA A 36 -6.41 2.69 -15.74
C ALA A 36 -6.13 1.18 -15.55
N ARG A 37 -7.01 0.32 -16.09
CA ARG A 37 -6.92 -1.15 -16.06
C ARG A 37 -6.24 -1.78 -17.26
N LEU A 38 -5.85 -0.97 -18.26
CA LEU A 38 -4.98 -1.46 -19.32
C LEU A 38 -3.87 -2.28 -18.66
N PRO A 39 -3.57 -3.48 -19.16
CA PRO A 39 -2.54 -4.32 -18.59
C PRO A 39 -1.22 -3.56 -18.73
N ARG A 40 -0.90 -2.78 -17.69
CA ARG A 40 0.45 -2.31 -17.47
C ARG A 40 1.24 -3.61 -17.44
N SER A 41 2.17 -3.75 -18.38
CA SER A 41 3.24 -4.74 -18.24
C SER A 41 3.60 -4.72 -16.77
N SER A 42 3.48 -5.86 -16.10
CA SER A 42 3.83 -6.01 -14.69
C SER A 42 5.11 -5.25 -14.53
N THR A 43 5.05 -4.06 -13.92
CA THR A 43 6.24 -3.22 -13.81
C THR A 43 7.21 -4.15 -13.10
N PRO A 44 8.28 -4.61 -13.79
CA PRO A 44 9.07 -5.71 -13.31
C PRO A 44 9.41 -5.29 -11.90
N THR A 45 8.94 -6.06 -10.91
CA THR A 45 9.19 -5.79 -9.49
C THR A 45 10.67 -5.54 -9.47
N VAL A 46 11.04 -4.28 -9.29
CA VAL A 46 12.38 -3.78 -9.63
C VAL A 46 13.27 -4.71 -8.86
N LEU A 47 14.00 -5.60 -9.55
CA LEU A 47 14.72 -6.70 -8.89
C LEU A 47 15.49 -6.02 -7.80
N SER A 48 15.04 -6.22 -6.56
CA SER A 48 15.61 -5.48 -5.46
C SER A 48 17.08 -5.87 -5.47
N SER A 49 17.99 -4.96 -5.10
CA SER A 49 19.45 -5.19 -5.23
C SER A 49 19.97 -6.45 -4.51
N TYR A 50 19.08 -7.21 -3.86
CA TYR A 50 19.29 -8.45 -3.13
C TYR A 50 18.27 -9.52 -3.58
N GLU A 51 18.51 -10.16 -4.73
CA GLU A 51 17.66 -11.22 -5.31
C GLU A 51 17.38 -12.38 -4.32
N TRP A 52 18.31 -12.65 -3.41
CA TRP A 52 18.20 -13.71 -2.41
C TRP A 52 17.15 -13.41 -1.33
N LEU A 53 17.01 -12.14 -0.91
CA LEU A 53 15.98 -11.72 0.05
C LEU A 53 14.58 -11.79 -0.58
N GLU A 54 14.47 -11.40 -1.84
CA GLU A 54 13.21 -11.45 -2.58
C GLU A 54 12.74 -12.90 -2.74
N THR A 55 13.66 -13.83 -3.03
CA THR A 55 13.36 -15.26 -3.11
C THR A 55 12.90 -15.82 -1.77
N TYR A 56 13.55 -15.44 -0.66
CA TYR A 56 13.18 -15.87 0.69
C TYR A 56 11.80 -15.32 1.10
N THR A 57 11.58 -14.02 0.91
CA THR A 57 10.30 -13.37 1.24
C THR A 57 9.16 -13.96 0.43
N LYS A 58 9.36 -14.18 -0.88
CA LYS A 58 8.39 -14.88 -1.72
C LYS A 58 8.06 -16.28 -1.22
N LYS A 59 9.05 -17.08 -0.85
CA LYS A 59 8.87 -18.49 -0.43
C LYS A 59 8.11 -18.65 0.90
N TYR A 60 8.29 -17.72 1.83
CA TYR A 60 7.78 -17.85 3.20
C TYR A 60 6.63 -16.90 3.54
N PHE A 61 6.56 -15.72 2.92
CA PHE A 61 5.62 -14.65 3.29
C PHE A 61 4.54 -14.36 2.24
N THR A 62 4.50 -15.06 1.10
CA THR A 62 3.40 -14.90 0.13
C THR A 62 2.26 -15.89 0.37
N GLY A 63 1.01 -15.42 0.21
CA GLY A 63 -0.19 -16.22 0.43
C GLY A 63 -0.51 -16.44 1.91
N ARG A 64 -0.88 -17.68 2.30
CA ARG A 64 -1.01 -18.07 3.72
C ARG A 64 0.41 -18.21 4.28
N GLY A 65 0.94 -17.13 4.85
CA GLY A 65 2.31 -17.04 5.36
C GLY A 65 2.71 -18.30 6.14
N LYS A 66 3.86 -18.89 5.77
CA LYS A 66 4.36 -20.12 6.39
C LYS A 66 4.92 -19.78 7.77
N GLY A 67 4.68 -20.63 8.78
CA GLY A 67 5.25 -20.45 10.13
C GLY A 67 6.75 -20.73 10.24
N GLN A 68 7.35 -21.28 9.19
CA GLN A 68 8.77 -21.64 9.13
C GLN A 68 9.75 -20.50 9.44
N PRO A 69 9.61 -19.24 8.96
CA PRO A 69 10.48 -18.12 9.35
C PRO A 69 10.60 -17.90 10.86
N ILE A 70 9.53 -18.15 11.62
CA ILE A 70 9.56 -18.04 13.09
C ILE A 70 10.50 -19.10 13.67
N LEU A 71 10.44 -20.32 13.16
CA LEU A 71 11.35 -21.40 13.57
C LEU A 71 12.81 -21.10 13.22
N HIS A 72 13.07 -20.49 12.06
CA HIS A 72 14.44 -20.07 11.69
C HIS A 72 14.97 -18.99 12.63
N ALA A 73 14.13 -18.03 13.02
CA ALA A 73 14.52 -16.99 13.98
C ALA A 73 14.86 -17.58 15.36
N ILE A 74 14.02 -18.47 15.88
CA ILE A 74 14.26 -19.14 17.17
C ILE A 74 15.56 -19.96 17.11
N GLY A 75 15.75 -20.77 16.06
CA GLY A 75 16.97 -21.55 15.88
C GLY A 75 18.23 -20.68 15.79
N GLY A 76 18.15 -19.55 15.08
CA GLY A 76 19.27 -18.60 14.98
C GLY A 76 19.63 -17.97 16.32
N ILE A 77 18.64 -17.58 17.13
CA ILE A 77 18.87 -16.99 18.45
C ILE A 77 19.53 -18.01 19.40
N ILE A 78 19.04 -19.25 19.43
CA ILE A 78 19.62 -20.31 20.27
C ILE A 78 21.07 -20.57 19.88
N LEU A 79 21.34 -20.72 18.58
CA LEU A 79 22.68 -21.00 18.09
C LEU A 79 23.64 -19.83 18.35
N PHE A 80 23.19 -18.60 18.11
CA PHE A 80 23.96 -17.40 18.40
C PHE A 80 24.29 -17.28 19.89
N GLY A 81 23.30 -17.54 20.76
CA GLY A 81 23.49 -17.57 22.21
C GLY A 81 24.47 -18.67 22.65
N TYR A 82 24.46 -19.83 22.00
CA TYR A 82 25.41 -20.91 22.28
C TYR A 82 26.85 -20.55 21.87
N PHE A 83 27.06 -19.81 20.80
CA PHE A 83 28.39 -19.41 20.36
C PHE A 83 28.96 -18.19 21.09
N MET A 84 28.10 -17.32 21.62
CA MET A 84 28.51 -16.09 22.32
C MET A 84 28.59 -16.25 23.84
N GLY A 85 28.06 -17.34 24.40
CA GLY A 85 28.19 -17.69 25.82
C GLY A 85 29.43 -18.52 26.09
#